data_AF-A0A0C5VPF2-F1
#
_entry.id   AF-A0A0C5VPF2-F1
#
_cell.length_a   1.000
_cell.length_b   1.000
_cell.length_c   1.000
_cell.angle_alpha   90.00
_cell.angle_beta   90.00
_cell.angle_gamma   90.00
#
_symmetry.space_group_name_H-M   'P 1'
#
loop_
_entity.id
_entity.type
_entity.pdbx_description
1 polymer ?
#
loop_
_entity_poly.entity_id
_entity_poly.type
_entity_poly.pdbx_seq_one_letter_code
_entity_poly.pdbx_strand_id
1 'polypeptide(L)'
;MKFSLMGGVLNAAYTRKVVPFLLVSVVLSVTACNEDGHSSRVSDLSYGSDLSTSSGSPLSFEPSSDNSLDALISAHTCPSDSDHAFNNYVVAVPDIVEAENFDPAGYQDSSTGNEGGSYRTNTDVDIKGVDSGYALGWITSGEWLEYTINVETEGDYDITIRSGSINAGRKLSITQCGQTLIDSFTIPVVGAWGEFKVWPAGTIHLTPGIQKIRVTATGPDFFDLDWIYIGPYNSTMDPPDPEVEAPTSFPNPLIRYDASDPVNGPGNYIFTADGAGFQWNDKLYLFTTHDEQAQGVSGYRMFDYRLWETTDMIHWENKGAVARYSDWAWARGNDAAGDANAMQTVHRKDAQGNDKFYIYVPINGDPSGWGITIGVGVADRPEGPYTDPRGMPMILLADTAGLWYQATGQTADHGWRNLDPTVFVDDDGRAYMYWGNNSLYWVELEQDMIHLKGESYSLDASGKMINRNTSNVKINVVSNLPDFEEAAYLHKYGDWYYLSFSKGFPESTAYAMSRTPRGPWEYKGHILDSSAIPSGVGTVHHSIFEFKGAHYMSYHNAGLPTGGDYRRSVCIDRIYYNEDGTIKKLIPTTL
;
A
#
# COMPACT_ATOMS: atom_id res chain seq x y z
N MET A 1 48.44 36.87 -16.14
CA MET A 1 49.63 36.68 -15.29
C MET A 1 49.74 35.17 -15.02
N LYS A 2 50.56 34.36 -15.72
CA LYS A 2 52.01 34.06 -15.52
C LYS A 2 52.34 33.91 -14.01
N PHE A 3 52.81 32.81 -13.42
CA PHE A 3 53.82 31.74 -13.72
C PHE A 3 53.37 30.42 -13.02
N SER A 4 53.57 29.18 -13.51
CA SER A 4 54.78 28.36 -13.80
C SER A 4 55.51 27.74 -12.59
N LEU A 5 55.53 26.40 -12.62
CA LEU A 5 56.41 25.35 -12.05
C LEU A 5 57.77 25.71 -11.41
N MET A 6 58.14 24.92 -10.39
CA MET A 6 59.44 24.23 -10.13
C MET A 6 59.20 23.27 -8.95
N GLY A 7 59.63 22.00 -8.86
CA GLY A 7 60.81 21.31 -9.40
C GLY A 7 61.86 21.15 -8.29
N GLY A 8 62.12 19.92 -7.80
CA GLY A 8 63.30 19.65 -6.95
C GLY A 8 63.22 18.42 -6.04
N VAL A 9 64.03 17.41 -6.36
CA VAL A 9 64.26 16.14 -5.65
C VAL A 9 65.56 16.23 -4.83
N LEU A 10 65.63 15.57 -3.65
CA LEU A 10 66.72 14.68 -3.15
C LEU A 10 67.01 14.76 -1.62
N ASN A 11 66.88 13.57 -1.00
CA ASN A 11 67.70 12.93 0.06
C ASN A 11 68.21 13.72 1.28
N ALA A 12 67.81 13.27 2.49
CA ALA A 12 68.74 12.71 3.50
C ALA A 12 68.02 12.19 4.77
N ALA A 13 68.35 10.94 5.13
CA ALA A 13 68.55 10.34 6.45
C ALA A 13 67.72 10.75 7.70
N TYR A 14 67.02 9.74 8.25
CA TYR A 14 66.87 9.34 9.67
C TYR A 14 66.93 10.40 10.78
N THR A 15 65.86 10.49 11.58
CA THR A 15 65.89 10.25 13.05
C THR A 15 64.49 10.17 13.65
N ARG A 16 64.26 9.17 14.52
CA ARG A 16 63.05 8.99 15.34
C ARG A 16 62.86 10.17 16.29
N LYS A 17 61.62 10.69 16.41
CA LYS A 17 61.07 11.26 17.65
C LYS A 17 59.54 11.24 17.61
N VAL A 18 58.96 10.93 18.76
CA VAL A 18 57.54 10.65 19.02
C VAL A 18 56.80 11.92 19.48
N VAL A 19 55.49 11.98 19.15
CA VAL A 19 54.32 12.61 19.83
C VAL A 19 53.87 13.98 19.25
N PRO A 20 52.55 14.38 19.20
CA PRO A 20 51.25 13.69 19.42
C PRO A 20 50.23 13.78 18.25
N PHE A 21 49.15 13.00 18.37
CA PHE A 21 47.90 13.12 17.62
C PHE A 21 47.16 14.44 17.94
N LEU A 22 46.71 15.13 16.90
CA LEU A 22 45.75 16.23 16.97
C LEU A 22 44.37 15.64 16.62
N LEU A 23 43.48 15.47 17.61
CA LEU A 23 42.08 15.15 17.36
C LEU A 23 41.37 16.42 16.88
N VAL A 24 40.86 16.37 15.65
CA VAL A 24 39.88 17.33 15.14
C VAL A 24 38.51 16.83 15.59
N SER A 25 37.87 17.56 16.52
CA SER A 25 36.46 17.34 16.83
C SER A 25 35.60 17.87 15.68
N VAL A 26 34.89 16.98 15.00
CA VAL A 26 33.74 17.34 14.17
C VAL A 26 32.55 17.55 15.11
N VAL A 27 32.09 18.79 15.21
CA VAL A 27 30.83 19.13 15.88
C VAL A 27 29.70 18.86 14.89
N LEU A 28 28.93 17.81 15.11
CA LEU A 28 27.61 17.67 14.49
C LEU A 28 26.60 18.44 15.35
N SER A 29 26.14 19.57 14.83
CA SER A 29 25.03 20.33 15.38
C SER A 29 23.73 19.60 15.05
N VAL A 30 23.03 19.08 16.06
CA VAL A 30 21.61 18.71 15.93
C VAL A 30 20.81 19.90 16.46
N THR A 31 20.16 20.61 15.53
CA THR A 31 19.18 21.65 15.85
C THR A 31 17.83 20.99 16.07
N ALA A 32 17.29 21.07 17.28
CA ALA A 32 15.87 20.84 17.54
C ALA A 32 15.24 22.20 17.89
N CYS A 33 14.36 22.70 17.01
CA CYS A 33 13.47 23.80 17.31
C CYS A 33 12.14 23.24 17.82
N ASN A 34 11.70 23.67 19.00
CA ASN A 34 10.28 23.70 19.35
C ASN A 34 9.92 25.16 19.65
N GLU A 35 8.92 25.68 18.91
CA GLU A 35 8.21 26.91 19.24
C GLU A 35 7.17 26.58 20.31
N ASP A 36 7.40 27.10 21.53
CA ASP A 36 6.38 27.69 22.40
C ASP A 36 7.07 28.12 23.70
N GLY A 37 7.33 29.44 23.78
CA GLY A 37 8.08 30.02 24.87
C GLY A 37 7.28 30.06 26.17
N HIS A 38 7.76 29.38 27.21
CA HIS A 38 7.71 29.85 28.60
C HIS A 38 8.83 29.23 29.45
N SER A 39 9.57 30.10 30.14
CA SER A 39 10.76 29.82 30.96
C SER A 39 10.40 29.37 32.38
N SER A 40 11.09 28.36 32.90
CA SER A 40 11.46 28.32 34.32
C SER A 40 12.73 27.48 34.56
N ARG A 41 13.62 28.04 35.39
CA ARG A 41 14.94 27.51 35.80
C ARG A 41 14.80 26.49 36.92
N VAL A 42 15.61 25.43 36.89
CA VAL A 42 16.03 24.71 38.10
C VAL A 42 17.55 24.63 38.12
N SER A 43 18.11 25.05 39.25
CA SER A 43 19.50 25.36 39.55
C SER A 43 20.26 24.21 40.21
N ASP A 44 21.55 24.16 39.88
CA ASP A 44 22.72 23.80 40.70
C ASP A 44 22.72 22.56 41.61
N LEU A 45 23.64 21.63 41.29
CA LEU A 45 24.47 20.97 42.30
C LEU A 45 25.94 21.03 41.84
N SER A 46 26.72 21.82 42.57
CA SER A 46 28.16 22.00 42.43
C SER A 46 28.92 20.96 43.27
N TYR A 47 30.05 20.46 42.76
CA TYR A 47 30.99 19.64 43.54
C TYR A 47 32.24 20.48 43.82
N GLY A 48 32.43 20.83 45.09
CA GLY A 48 33.62 21.51 45.61
C GLY A 48 34.71 20.51 45.97
N SER A 49 35.94 20.91 45.72
CA SER A 49 37.18 20.27 46.16
C SER A 49 37.45 20.52 47.64
N ASP A 50 37.82 19.49 48.40
CA ASP A 50 38.78 19.64 49.49
C ASP A 50 39.51 18.33 49.82
N LEU A 51 40.82 18.45 49.97
CA LEU A 51 41.79 17.39 50.21
C LEU A 51 42.17 17.43 51.70
N SER A 52 42.07 16.31 52.43
CA SER A 52 42.77 16.14 53.73
C SER A 52 43.21 14.70 53.95
N THR A 53 44.25 14.54 54.76
CA THR A 53 45.27 13.49 54.71
C THR A 53 45.11 12.36 55.74
N SER A 54 45.71 11.22 55.38
CA SER A 54 46.47 10.27 56.23
C SER A 54 45.89 8.90 56.65
N SER A 55 46.69 7.89 56.29
CA SER A 55 46.93 6.57 56.92
C SER A 55 45.92 5.42 56.77
N GLY A 56 46.28 4.46 55.90
CA GLY A 56 45.76 3.09 55.86
C GLY A 56 46.35 2.30 54.67
N SER A 57 47.16 1.28 54.96
CA SER A 57 47.82 0.38 53.99
C SER A 57 46.83 -0.56 53.26
N PRO A 58 47.25 -1.26 52.17
CA PRO A 58 46.50 -1.33 50.91
C PRO A 58 45.49 -2.47 50.84
N LEU A 59 44.39 -2.24 50.11
CA LEU A 59 43.60 -3.31 49.49
C LEU A 59 43.85 -3.26 47.99
N SER A 60 44.42 -4.34 47.47
CA SER A 60 44.54 -4.62 46.04
C SER A 60 43.15 -4.84 45.45
N PHE A 61 42.72 -3.94 44.58
CA PHE A 61 41.62 -4.20 43.65
C PHE A 61 42.22 -4.31 42.25
N GLU A 62 42.12 -5.50 41.68
CA GLU A 62 42.17 -5.63 40.22
C GLU A 62 40.89 -4.99 39.66
N PRO A 63 40.98 -4.06 38.69
CA PRO A 63 39.80 -3.57 38.03
C PRO A 63 39.28 -4.65 37.06
N SER A 64 38.12 -5.19 37.39
CA SER A 64 37.26 -5.96 36.51
C SER A 64 37.03 -5.19 35.21
N SER A 65 37.34 -5.82 34.08
CA SER A 65 36.90 -5.40 32.76
C SER A 65 35.39 -5.65 32.63
N ASP A 66 34.60 -4.62 32.89
CA ASP A 66 33.22 -4.56 32.39
C ASP A 66 33.02 -3.22 31.69
N ASN A 67 33.47 -3.19 30.43
CA ASN A 67 33.17 -2.14 29.46
C ASN A 67 31.83 -2.52 28.80
N SER A 68 30.72 -2.32 29.51
CA SER A 68 29.36 -2.57 28.99
C SER A 68 28.82 -1.45 28.08
N LEU A 69 29.71 -0.68 27.45
CA LEU A 69 29.37 0.31 26.42
C LEU A 69 29.92 -0.02 25.03
N ASP A 70 30.82 -1.01 24.93
CA ASP A 70 31.26 -1.60 23.64
C ASP A 70 30.35 -2.77 23.19
N ALA A 71 29.33 -3.13 23.98
CA ALA A 71 28.42 -4.25 23.72
C ALA A 71 27.08 -3.85 23.06
N LEU A 72 26.89 -2.59 22.66
CA LEU A 72 25.64 -2.09 22.04
C LEU A 72 25.71 -1.87 20.52
N ILE A 73 26.83 -2.26 19.90
CA ILE A 73 26.92 -2.55 18.46
C ILE A 73 27.55 -3.94 18.35
N SER A 74 26.85 -4.97 18.86
CA SER A 74 27.18 -6.34 18.49
C SER A 74 26.43 -6.61 17.19
N ALA A 75 27.15 -6.67 16.08
CA ALA A 75 26.65 -7.32 14.89
C ALA A 75 26.15 -8.72 15.31
N HIS A 76 24.89 -9.00 15.02
CA HIS A 76 24.30 -10.28 15.37
C HIS A 76 24.77 -11.29 14.35
N THR A 77 25.71 -12.13 14.76
CA THR A 77 26.13 -13.27 13.97
C THR A 77 25.20 -14.43 14.29
N CYS A 78 24.97 -15.31 13.31
CA CYS A 78 24.33 -16.60 13.54
C CYS A 78 25.37 -17.69 13.32
N PRO A 79 26.26 -17.96 14.32
CA PRO A 79 27.37 -18.87 14.15
C PRO A 79 26.89 -20.24 13.69
N SER A 80 27.68 -20.85 12.80
CA SER A 80 27.47 -22.22 12.33
C SER A 80 28.79 -22.98 12.32
N ASP A 81 28.73 -24.25 11.97
CA ASP A 81 29.90 -25.10 11.80
C ASP A 81 29.89 -25.65 10.36
N SER A 82 31.09 -25.96 9.88
CA SER A 82 31.32 -26.61 8.60
C SER A 82 30.54 -27.90 8.39
N ASP A 83 30.22 -28.65 9.45
CA ASP A 83 29.47 -29.90 9.35
C ASP A 83 27.95 -29.71 9.12
N HIS A 84 27.45 -28.48 9.30
CA HIS A 84 26.08 -28.13 8.93
C HIS A 84 25.94 -27.79 7.44
N ALA A 85 27.04 -27.41 6.78
CA ALA A 85 27.01 -27.02 5.39
C ALA A 85 26.76 -28.22 4.48
N PHE A 86 26.11 -27.98 3.33
CA PHE A 86 25.92 -29.03 2.34
C PHE A 86 27.26 -29.69 1.94
N ASN A 87 27.33 -31.01 2.04
CA ASN A 87 28.54 -31.81 1.79
C ASN A 87 29.79 -31.35 2.60
N ASN A 88 29.58 -30.71 3.75
CA ASN A 88 30.65 -30.08 4.54
C ASN A 88 31.45 -29.01 3.76
N TYR A 89 30.83 -28.41 2.74
CA TYR A 89 31.43 -27.37 1.93
C TYR A 89 30.84 -26.01 2.30
N VAL A 90 31.63 -25.21 3.01
CA VAL A 90 31.26 -23.84 3.39
C VAL A 90 31.70 -22.88 2.29
N VAL A 91 30.75 -22.15 1.72
CA VAL A 91 31.05 -21.12 0.72
C VAL A 91 31.74 -19.94 1.39
N ALA A 92 32.99 -19.66 1.03
CA ALA A 92 33.69 -18.46 1.46
C ALA A 92 33.24 -17.27 0.61
N VAL A 93 32.62 -16.25 1.21
CA VAL A 93 32.11 -15.09 0.46
C VAL A 93 33.17 -13.97 0.43
N PRO A 94 33.36 -13.25 -0.70
CA PRO A 94 32.46 -13.18 -1.84
C PRO A 94 32.48 -14.37 -2.82
N ASP A 95 31.32 -15.00 -3.06
CA ASP A 95 31.15 -16.07 -4.06
C ASP A 95 29.66 -16.37 -4.31
N ILE A 96 29.41 -17.31 -5.24
CA ILE A 96 28.10 -17.90 -5.55
C ILE A 96 27.71 -18.92 -4.47
N VAL A 97 26.49 -18.76 -3.94
CA VAL A 97 25.76 -19.77 -3.18
C VAL A 97 24.68 -20.34 -4.10
N GLU A 98 24.90 -21.56 -4.59
CA GLU A 98 23.91 -22.30 -5.40
C GLU A 98 22.67 -22.60 -4.55
N ALA A 99 21.48 -22.27 -5.04
CA ALA A 99 20.26 -22.35 -4.26
C ALA A 99 19.87 -23.80 -3.96
N GLU A 100 20.18 -24.73 -4.86
CA GLU A 100 19.97 -26.16 -4.67
C GLU A 100 20.93 -26.80 -3.63
N ASN A 101 21.94 -26.07 -3.18
CA ASN A 101 22.96 -26.53 -2.22
C ASN A 101 22.70 -26.05 -0.78
N PHE A 102 21.42 -25.95 -0.39
CA PHE A 102 20.98 -25.62 0.97
C PHE A 102 21.46 -26.63 2.03
N ASP A 103 21.59 -26.18 3.28
CA ASP A 103 22.06 -26.99 4.41
C ASP A 103 21.12 -28.21 4.64
N PRO A 104 21.63 -29.41 5.00
CA PRO A 104 20.79 -30.61 5.12
C PRO A 104 19.63 -30.53 6.12
N ALA A 105 19.75 -29.69 7.16
CA ALA A 105 18.69 -29.41 8.14
C ALA A 105 18.06 -28.02 7.96
N GLY A 106 18.40 -27.32 6.87
CA GLY A 106 18.11 -25.92 6.64
C GLY A 106 17.09 -25.71 5.54
N TYR A 107 15.90 -26.29 5.65
CA TYR A 107 14.80 -25.98 4.73
C TYR A 107 13.43 -26.22 5.35
N GLN A 108 12.43 -25.54 4.80
CA GLN A 108 11.01 -25.85 4.93
C GLN A 108 10.39 -25.76 3.54
N ASP A 109 9.77 -26.87 3.13
CA ASP A 109 8.97 -26.98 1.93
C ASP A 109 7.51 -27.23 2.33
N SER A 110 6.56 -26.66 1.58
CA SER A 110 5.14 -26.83 1.85
C SER A 110 4.54 -28.06 1.17
N SER A 111 5.20 -28.54 0.12
CA SER A 111 4.81 -29.68 -0.69
C SER A 111 5.49 -30.98 -0.19
N THR A 112 5.11 -32.12 -0.76
CA THR A 112 5.73 -33.42 -0.41
C THR A 112 6.39 -34.02 -1.63
N GLY A 113 7.67 -34.34 -1.47
CA GLY A 113 8.55 -34.79 -2.54
C GLY A 113 8.98 -33.65 -3.46
N ASN A 114 10.15 -33.82 -4.07
CA ASN A 114 10.68 -32.90 -5.06
C ASN A 114 9.92 -33.04 -6.41
N GLU A 115 9.05 -32.09 -6.72
CA GLU A 115 8.22 -32.01 -7.93
C GLU A 115 9.07 -31.97 -9.22
N GLY A 116 10.20 -31.26 -9.19
CA GLY A 116 11.13 -31.19 -10.31
C GLY A 116 11.91 -32.50 -10.54
N GLY A 117 11.88 -33.41 -9.58
CA GLY A 117 12.43 -34.77 -9.67
C GLY A 117 13.93 -34.83 -9.95
N SER A 118 14.67 -33.74 -9.75
CA SER A 118 16.06 -33.58 -10.15
C SER A 118 16.92 -33.09 -8.99
N TYR A 119 18.09 -33.69 -8.77
CA TYR A 119 19.06 -33.33 -7.71
C TYR A 119 18.47 -33.35 -6.28
N ARG A 120 19.20 -33.92 -5.31
CA ARG A 120 18.72 -34.06 -3.91
C ARG A 120 17.27 -34.57 -3.79
N THR A 121 16.90 -35.57 -4.59
CA THR A 121 15.55 -36.15 -4.62
C THR A 121 15.15 -36.90 -3.33
N ASN A 122 16.00 -36.84 -2.30
CA ASN A 122 15.78 -37.32 -0.95
C ASN A 122 15.28 -36.23 0.02
N THR A 123 14.98 -35.02 -0.49
CA THR A 123 14.33 -33.93 0.24
C THR A 123 13.02 -33.54 -0.46
N ASP A 124 12.17 -32.79 0.24
CA ASP A 124 10.93 -32.27 -0.34
C ASP A 124 11.15 -31.03 -1.22
N VAL A 125 12.31 -30.35 -1.11
CA VAL A 125 12.63 -29.15 -1.92
C VAL A 125 12.55 -29.45 -3.42
N ASP A 126 11.77 -28.63 -4.11
CA ASP A 126 11.51 -28.70 -5.54
C ASP A 126 12.68 -28.19 -6.38
N ILE A 127 13.38 -29.12 -7.04
CA ILE A 127 14.60 -28.83 -7.78
C ILE A 127 14.49 -29.40 -9.19
N LYS A 128 14.83 -28.57 -10.18
CA LYS A 128 14.79 -28.91 -11.61
C LYS A 128 16.14 -28.72 -12.26
N GLY A 129 16.38 -29.47 -13.34
CA GLY A 129 17.52 -29.23 -14.23
C GLY A 129 17.34 -27.96 -15.06
N VAL A 130 18.41 -27.19 -15.20
CA VAL A 130 18.52 -26.03 -16.09
C VAL A 130 19.81 -26.12 -16.92
N ASP A 131 19.95 -25.29 -17.95
CA ASP A 131 21.08 -25.38 -18.90
C ASP A 131 22.47 -25.29 -18.22
N SER A 132 22.56 -24.64 -17.06
CA SER A 132 23.80 -24.44 -16.30
C SER A 132 23.91 -25.27 -15.02
N GLY A 133 23.01 -26.23 -14.76
CA GLY A 133 23.02 -26.99 -13.51
C GLY A 133 21.61 -27.31 -13.02
N TYR A 134 21.30 -26.87 -11.81
CA TYR A 134 19.98 -27.02 -11.21
C TYR A 134 19.50 -25.67 -10.68
N ALA A 135 18.19 -25.55 -10.55
CA ALA A 135 17.57 -24.41 -9.89
C ALA A 135 16.41 -24.90 -9.04
N LEU A 136 16.07 -24.12 -8.02
CA LEU A 136 14.82 -24.27 -7.30
C LEU A 136 13.67 -23.80 -8.19
N GLY A 137 12.52 -24.47 -8.11
CA GLY A 137 11.29 -24.09 -8.79
C GLY A 137 10.09 -24.35 -7.90
N TRP A 138 8.88 -24.05 -8.38
CA TRP A 138 7.62 -24.27 -7.64
C TRP A 138 7.54 -23.64 -6.24
N ILE A 139 8.48 -22.76 -5.91
CA ILE A 139 8.58 -22.15 -4.59
C ILE A 139 7.29 -21.38 -4.26
N THR A 140 6.72 -21.66 -3.09
CA THR A 140 5.49 -21.01 -2.59
C THR A 140 5.77 -20.05 -1.44
N SER A 141 4.81 -19.17 -1.17
CA SER A 141 4.92 -18.19 -0.10
C SER A 141 5.09 -18.85 1.26
N GLY A 142 6.09 -18.41 2.03
CA GLY A 142 6.41 -18.91 3.36
C GLY A 142 7.46 -20.03 3.41
N GLU A 143 7.87 -20.58 2.27
CA GLU A 143 8.99 -21.53 2.19
C GLU A 143 10.33 -20.84 2.42
N TRP A 144 11.30 -21.57 2.99
CA TRP A 144 12.62 -21.01 3.28
C TRP A 144 13.73 -22.05 3.22
N LEU A 145 14.94 -21.57 2.94
CA LEU A 145 16.18 -22.35 2.90
C LEU A 145 17.28 -21.64 3.69
N GLU A 146 18.16 -22.40 4.33
CA GLU A 146 19.35 -21.91 5.03
C GLU A 146 20.64 -22.36 4.34
N TYR A 147 21.64 -21.48 4.43
CA TYR A 147 22.96 -21.69 3.86
C TYR A 147 24.03 -21.31 4.87
N THR A 148 24.97 -22.21 5.12
CA THR A 148 26.17 -21.93 5.92
C THR A 148 27.26 -21.32 5.02
N ILE A 149 27.66 -20.09 5.34
CA ILE A 149 28.69 -19.31 4.64
C ILE A 149 29.85 -18.98 5.58
N ASN A 150 31.04 -18.71 5.01
CA ASN A 150 32.20 -18.22 5.74
C ASN A 150 32.54 -16.80 5.29
N VAL A 151 32.54 -15.86 6.22
CA VAL A 151 32.91 -14.47 5.98
C VAL A 151 34.29 -14.21 6.53
N GLU A 152 35.24 -13.83 5.68
CA GLU A 152 36.61 -13.54 6.14
C GLU A 152 36.76 -12.12 6.70
N THR A 153 36.06 -11.16 6.09
CA THR A 153 36.21 -9.72 6.40
C THR A 153 34.84 -9.11 6.71
N GLU A 154 34.77 -8.32 7.77
CA GLU A 154 33.56 -7.55 8.09
C GLU A 154 33.25 -6.52 7.00
N GLY A 155 31.97 -6.35 6.66
CA GLY A 155 31.57 -5.29 5.76
C GLY A 155 30.18 -5.47 5.17
N ASP A 156 29.87 -4.55 4.26
CA ASP A 156 28.66 -4.59 3.44
C ASP A 156 28.91 -5.42 2.18
N TYR A 157 28.02 -6.36 1.91
CA TYR A 157 28.07 -7.27 0.78
C TYR A 157 26.81 -7.07 -0.07
N ASP A 158 26.99 -6.71 -1.34
CA ASP A 158 25.89 -6.66 -2.29
C ASP A 158 25.33 -8.06 -2.52
N ILE A 159 24.02 -8.17 -2.62
CA ILE A 159 23.34 -9.41 -3.00
C ILE A 159 22.96 -9.29 -4.47
N THR A 160 23.35 -10.27 -5.26
CA THR A 160 22.92 -10.42 -6.64
C THR A 160 22.32 -11.81 -6.78
N ILE A 161 21.18 -11.92 -7.45
CA ILE A 161 20.50 -13.20 -7.65
C ILE A 161 20.45 -13.54 -9.13
N ARG A 162 20.38 -14.85 -9.42
CA ARG A 162 19.89 -15.34 -10.70
C ARG A 162 18.58 -16.06 -10.48
N SER A 163 17.50 -15.46 -10.97
CA SER A 163 16.13 -15.91 -10.71
C SER A 163 15.19 -15.47 -11.82
N GLY A 164 13.95 -15.96 -11.80
CA GLY A 164 12.94 -15.56 -12.77
C GLY A 164 11.54 -16.00 -12.39
N SER A 165 10.54 -15.18 -12.72
CA SER A 165 9.14 -15.57 -12.74
C SER A 165 8.45 -15.00 -13.97
N ILE A 166 7.49 -15.70 -14.56
CA ILE A 166 6.69 -15.11 -15.65
C ILE A 166 5.69 -14.05 -15.16
N ASN A 167 5.54 -13.92 -13.83
CA ASN A 167 4.58 -13.03 -13.21
C ASN A 167 5.31 -12.03 -12.30
N ALA A 168 4.82 -10.79 -12.23
CA ALA A 168 5.39 -9.76 -11.37
C ALA A 168 5.08 -9.98 -9.88
N GLY A 169 5.77 -9.23 -9.01
CA GLY A 169 5.44 -9.10 -7.58
C GLY A 169 5.99 -10.20 -6.67
N ARG A 170 6.74 -11.17 -7.19
CA ARG A 170 7.40 -12.23 -6.40
C ARG A 170 8.54 -11.63 -5.58
N LYS A 171 8.69 -12.08 -4.34
CA LYS A 171 9.62 -11.49 -3.38
C LYS A 171 10.30 -12.54 -2.52
N LEU A 172 11.54 -12.25 -2.15
CA LEU A 172 12.34 -12.97 -1.17
C LEU A 172 12.77 -12.02 -0.05
N SER A 173 13.07 -12.57 1.12
CA SER A 173 13.75 -11.87 2.23
C SER A 173 14.99 -12.63 2.66
N ILE A 174 15.95 -11.95 3.29
CA ILE A 174 17.13 -12.56 3.90
C ILE A 174 17.15 -12.23 5.39
N THR A 175 17.28 -13.27 6.21
CA THR A 175 17.37 -13.15 7.67
C THR A 175 18.57 -13.91 8.22
N GLN A 176 18.99 -13.55 9.43
CA GLN A 176 20.05 -14.21 10.17
C GLN A 176 19.64 -14.29 11.65
N CYS A 177 19.49 -15.49 12.20
CA CYS A 177 19.08 -15.72 13.60
C CYS A 177 17.80 -14.95 14.01
N GLY A 178 16.84 -14.82 13.09
CA GLY A 178 15.58 -14.10 13.31
C GLY A 178 15.67 -12.58 13.16
N GLN A 179 16.87 -12.04 12.89
CA GLN A 179 17.03 -10.65 12.45
C GLN A 179 16.88 -10.55 10.94
N THR A 180 16.13 -9.56 10.47
CA THR A 180 16.05 -9.21 9.06
C THR A 180 17.31 -8.50 8.59
N LEU A 181 17.98 -9.06 7.58
CA LEU A 181 19.07 -8.40 6.86
C LEU A 181 18.54 -7.65 5.63
N ILE A 182 17.66 -8.30 4.86
CA ILE A 182 16.86 -7.67 3.80
C ILE A 182 15.40 -8.08 4.00
N ASP A 183 14.53 -7.09 4.19
CA ASP A 183 13.10 -7.30 4.45
C ASP A 183 12.35 -7.85 3.23
N SER A 184 12.68 -7.34 2.05
CA SER A 184 12.11 -7.81 0.79
C SER A 184 12.98 -7.36 -0.38
N PHE A 185 13.18 -8.24 -1.36
CA PHE A 185 13.66 -7.91 -2.70
C PHE A 185 12.89 -8.71 -3.76
N THR A 186 12.75 -8.12 -4.95
CA THR A 186 11.87 -8.62 -6.01
C THR A 186 12.58 -9.66 -6.88
N ILE A 187 11.83 -10.68 -7.31
CA ILE A 187 12.24 -11.59 -8.37
C ILE A 187 11.90 -10.96 -9.74
N PRO A 188 12.85 -10.92 -10.68
CA PRO A 188 12.66 -10.30 -11.98
C PRO A 188 11.69 -11.07 -12.88
N VAL A 189 10.98 -10.35 -13.75
CA VAL A 189 10.04 -10.95 -14.69
C VAL A 189 10.76 -11.48 -15.93
N VAL A 190 10.47 -12.72 -16.33
CA VAL A 190 11.04 -13.38 -17.52
C VAL A 190 9.95 -13.79 -18.52
N GLY A 191 10.33 -14.16 -19.74
CA GLY A 191 9.38 -14.46 -20.82
C GLY A 191 8.75 -15.85 -20.71
N ALA A 192 9.46 -16.81 -20.11
CA ALA A 192 8.99 -18.17 -19.91
C ALA A 192 9.58 -18.81 -18.64
N TRP A 193 8.89 -19.82 -18.09
CA TRP A 193 9.41 -20.62 -16.97
C TRP A 193 10.72 -21.30 -17.34
N GLY A 194 11.70 -21.27 -16.42
CA GLY A 194 13.06 -21.76 -16.68
C GLY A 194 13.98 -20.75 -17.36
N GLU A 195 13.51 -19.54 -17.68
CA GLU A 195 14.37 -18.40 -18.01
C GLU A 195 14.80 -17.67 -16.73
N PHE A 196 15.96 -17.02 -16.77
CA PHE A 196 16.55 -16.35 -15.62
C PHE A 196 17.13 -14.99 -16.03
N LYS A 197 17.08 -14.05 -15.08
CA LYS A 197 17.82 -12.79 -15.13
C LYS A 197 18.79 -12.71 -13.95
N VAL A 198 19.93 -12.07 -14.18
CA VAL A 198 20.88 -11.69 -13.14
C VAL A 198 20.56 -10.29 -12.64
N TRP A 199 20.25 -10.16 -11.35
CA TRP A 199 19.56 -8.98 -10.83
C TRP A 199 20.06 -8.54 -9.44
N PRO A 200 20.18 -7.23 -9.17
CA PRO A 200 20.58 -6.71 -7.85
C PRO A 200 19.47 -6.90 -6.81
N ALA A 201 19.81 -7.46 -5.66
CA ALA A 201 18.89 -7.85 -4.59
C ALA A 201 19.19 -7.17 -3.24
N GLY A 202 19.86 -6.01 -3.27
CA GLY A 202 20.16 -5.20 -2.09
C GLY A 202 21.55 -5.44 -1.53
N THR A 203 21.77 -5.06 -0.27
CA THR A 203 23.07 -5.14 0.42
C THR A 203 22.84 -5.61 1.85
N ILE A 204 23.69 -6.51 2.35
CA ILE A 204 23.68 -6.98 3.74
C ILE A 204 25.00 -6.69 4.44
N HIS A 205 24.93 -6.39 5.73
CA HIS A 205 26.12 -6.27 6.56
C HIS A 205 26.47 -7.62 7.20
N LEU A 206 27.69 -8.09 7.02
CA LEU A 206 28.17 -9.36 7.56
C LEU A 206 29.47 -9.18 8.34
N THR A 207 29.60 -9.92 9.42
CA THR A 207 30.82 -10.02 10.23
C THR A 207 31.60 -11.30 10.00
N PRO A 208 32.88 -11.35 10.39
CA PRO A 208 33.73 -12.51 10.16
C PRO A 208 33.25 -13.77 10.89
N GLY A 209 33.43 -14.92 10.25
CA GLY A 209 33.17 -16.25 10.79
C GLY A 209 32.25 -17.10 9.92
N ILE A 210 32.16 -18.38 10.30
CA ILE A 210 31.19 -19.30 9.72
C ILE A 210 29.82 -18.99 10.33
N GLN A 211 28.84 -18.70 9.48
CA GLN A 211 27.51 -18.27 9.91
C GLN A 211 26.43 -18.70 8.92
N LYS A 212 25.18 -18.75 9.40
CA LYS A 212 24.02 -19.06 8.57
C LYS A 212 23.27 -17.82 8.11
N ILE A 213 22.78 -17.88 6.88
CA ILE A 213 21.75 -16.99 6.35
C ILE A 213 20.52 -17.82 5.99
N ARG A 214 19.34 -17.23 6.09
CA ARG A 214 18.07 -17.80 5.65
C ARG A 214 17.45 -16.95 4.57
N VAL A 215 17.02 -17.58 3.50
CA VAL A 215 16.26 -16.97 2.40
C VAL A 215 14.83 -17.48 2.48
N THR A 216 13.86 -16.56 2.50
CA THR A 216 12.44 -16.90 2.66
C THR A 216 11.61 -16.29 1.53
N ALA A 217 10.73 -17.06 0.92
CA ALA A 217 9.72 -16.57 0.00
C ALA A 217 8.63 -15.78 0.74
N THR A 218 8.47 -14.51 0.41
CA THR A 218 7.53 -13.59 1.10
C THR A 218 6.46 -13.01 0.18
N GLY A 219 6.61 -13.17 -1.13
CA GLY A 219 5.64 -12.73 -2.14
C GLY A 219 4.63 -13.83 -2.54
N PRO A 220 3.80 -13.56 -3.57
CA PRO A 220 2.93 -14.55 -4.19
C PRO A 220 3.71 -15.75 -4.77
N ASP A 221 3.02 -16.88 -4.89
CA ASP A 221 3.63 -18.15 -5.28
C ASP A 221 4.30 -18.15 -6.67
N PHE A 222 5.23 -19.09 -6.80
CA PHE A 222 5.92 -19.54 -8.00
C PHE A 222 6.95 -18.55 -8.55
N PHE A 223 8.22 -18.93 -8.39
CA PHE A 223 9.39 -18.40 -9.07
C PHE A 223 10.50 -19.46 -9.12
N ASP A 224 11.49 -19.20 -9.96
CA ASP A 224 12.71 -19.99 -10.05
C ASP A 224 13.88 -19.23 -9.41
N LEU A 225 14.72 -19.93 -8.64
CA LEU A 225 15.94 -19.39 -8.05
C LEU A 225 17.11 -20.33 -8.35
N ASP A 226 18.11 -19.84 -9.07
CA ASP A 226 19.31 -20.57 -9.45
C ASP A 226 20.39 -20.38 -8.37
N TRP A 227 20.81 -19.13 -8.15
CA TRP A 227 21.83 -18.83 -7.15
C TRP A 227 21.73 -17.43 -6.56
N ILE A 228 22.45 -17.26 -5.46
CA ILE A 228 22.66 -15.99 -4.77
C ILE A 228 24.16 -15.73 -4.69
N TYR A 229 24.61 -14.63 -5.27
CA TYR A 229 25.97 -14.14 -5.13
C TYR A 229 26.02 -13.12 -3.99
N ILE A 230 26.99 -13.27 -3.10
CA ILE A 230 27.17 -12.41 -1.93
C ILE A 230 28.50 -11.66 -2.10
N GLY A 231 28.45 -10.34 -2.24
CA GLY A 231 29.58 -9.43 -2.43
C GLY A 231 29.59 -8.75 -3.81
N PRO A 232 30.72 -8.10 -4.19
CA PRO A 232 30.78 -7.30 -5.41
C PRO A 232 30.67 -8.16 -6.66
N TYR A 233 29.55 -8.05 -7.36
CA TYR A 233 29.30 -8.78 -8.61
C TYR A 233 29.82 -7.99 -9.81
N ASN A 234 30.92 -8.47 -10.41
CA ASN A 234 31.63 -7.75 -11.48
C ASN A 234 31.27 -8.24 -12.90
N SER A 235 30.25 -9.07 -13.04
CA SER A 235 29.76 -9.57 -14.32
C SER A 235 28.55 -8.78 -14.82
N THR A 236 28.10 -9.08 -16.03
CA THR A 236 26.96 -8.39 -16.65
C THR A 236 25.67 -8.73 -15.90
N MET A 237 24.98 -7.71 -15.41
CA MET A 237 23.60 -7.82 -14.92
C MET A 237 22.63 -7.60 -16.08
N ASP A 238 21.48 -8.25 -16.02
CA ASP A 238 20.38 -7.94 -16.93
C ASP A 238 19.85 -6.53 -16.65
N PRO A 239 19.34 -5.83 -17.67
CA PRO A 239 18.69 -4.55 -17.42
C PRO A 239 17.53 -4.75 -16.46
N PRO A 240 17.27 -3.79 -15.56
CA PRO A 240 16.04 -3.82 -14.77
C PRO A 240 14.86 -3.97 -15.72
N ASP A 241 13.84 -4.69 -15.27
CA ASP A 241 12.53 -4.74 -15.91
C ASP A 241 12.18 -3.30 -16.21
N PRO A 242 11.71 -3.01 -17.44
CA PRO A 242 11.37 -1.66 -17.78
C PRO A 242 10.49 -1.13 -16.65
N GLU A 243 10.94 -0.05 -15.98
CA GLU A 243 10.02 0.78 -15.22
C GLU A 243 8.85 0.94 -16.17
N VAL A 244 7.68 0.45 -15.76
CA VAL A 244 6.54 0.50 -16.63
C VAL A 244 6.21 1.98 -16.71
N GLU A 245 6.80 2.68 -17.68
CA GLU A 245 6.47 4.06 -17.96
C GLU A 245 4.97 4.07 -18.21
N ALA A 246 4.30 5.02 -17.56
CA ALA A 246 2.88 5.22 -17.79
C ALA A 246 2.67 5.32 -19.31
N PRO A 247 1.79 4.49 -19.90
CA PRO A 247 1.50 4.60 -21.32
C PRO A 247 1.13 6.05 -21.59
N THR A 248 1.74 6.65 -22.60
CA THR A 248 1.51 8.06 -22.95
C THR A 248 0.13 8.30 -23.60
N SER A 249 -0.61 7.21 -23.85
CA SER A 249 -1.98 7.22 -24.33
C SER A 249 -2.75 6.03 -23.76
N PHE A 250 -3.82 6.30 -23.02
CA PHE A 250 -4.86 5.35 -22.70
C PHE A 250 -6.17 5.89 -23.31
N PRO A 251 -6.70 5.32 -24.40
CA PRO A 251 -7.93 5.86 -24.98
C PRO A 251 -9.04 5.79 -23.93
N ASN A 252 -9.51 6.95 -23.45
CA ASN A 252 -10.57 6.98 -22.44
C ASN A 252 -11.81 6.27 -23.01
N PRO A 253 -12.22 5.14 -22.42
CA PRO A 253 -13.04 4.17 -23.12
C PRO A 253 -14.55 4.35 -22.86
N LEU A 254 -14.95 5.32 -22.03
CA LEU A 254 -16.34 5.53 -21.58
C LEU A 254 -17.13 6.56 -22.40
N ILE A 255 -16.77 6.77 -23.66
CA ILE A 255 -17.11 8.03 -24.35
C ILE A 255 -18.33 7.95 -25.25
N ARG A 256 -18.77 6.76 -25.66
CA ARG A 256 -19.96 6.61 -26.52
C ARG A 256 -20.64 5.27 -26.30
N TYR A 257 -21.97 5.29 -26.40
CA TYR A 257 -22.76 4.08 -26.50
C TYR A 257 -23.14 3.83 -27.96
N ASP A 258 -22.98 2.60 -28.42
CA ASP A 258 -23.29 2.12 -29.77
C ASP A 258 -24.59 1.28 -29.83
N ALA A 259 -25.19 0.94 -28.70
CA ALA A 259 -26.40 0.12 -28.62
C ALA A 259 -27.66 0.92 -28.20
N SER A 260 -28.78 0.24 -27.95
CA SER A 260 -30.04 0.84 -27.47
C SER A 260 -30.11 0.84 -25.94
N ASP A 261 -30.06 2.01 -25.30
CA ASP A 261 -30.13 2.14 -23.84
C ASP A 261 -31.64 2.14 -23.48
N PRO A 262 -32.06 1.41 -22.43
CA PRO A 262 -33.48 1.31 -22.08
C PRO A 262 -34.09 2.64 -21.60
N VAL A 263 -33.27 3.64 -21.28
CA VAL A 263 -33.65 4.94 -20.71
C VAL A 263 -33.23 6.12 -21.62
N ASN A 264 -32.09 6.01 -22.30
CA ASN A 264 -31.54 7.04 -23.18
C ASN A 264 -31.68 6.67 -24.66
N GLY A 265 -32.16 7.62 -25.47
CA GLY A 265 -32.19 7.45 -26.92
C GLY A 265 -30.77 7.27 -27.50
N PRO A 266 -30.60 6.45 -28.56
CA PRO A 266 -29.31 6.28 -29.24
C PRO A 266 -28.69 7.63 -29.65
N GLY A 267 -27.38 7.82 -29.37
CA GLY A 267 -26.60 8.98 -29.84
C GLY A 267 -26.45 10.16 -28.86
N ASN A 268 -27.05 10.11 -27.66
CA ASN A 268 -26.81 11.11 -26.61
C ASN A 268 -25.60 10.76 -25.74
N TYR A 269 -24.89 11.78 -25.24
CA TYR A 269 -23.84 11.60 -24.22
C TYR A 269 -24.46 11.21 -22.88
N ILE A 270 -23.84 10.23 -22.22
CA ILE A 270 -24.10 9.91 -20.81
C ILE A 270 -22.97 10.55 -20.01
N PHE A 271 -23.30 11.50 -19.14
CA PHE A 271 -22.32 12.10 -18.24
C PHE A 271 -22.22 11.25 -16.99
N THR A 272 -21.03 10.70 -16.76
CA THR A 272 -20.73 9.81 -15.65
C THR A 272 -19.79 10.51 -14.68
N ALA A 273 -19.96 10.27 -13.40
CA ALA A 273 -19.01 10.72 -12.39
C ALA A 273 -18.73 9.65 -11.34
N ASP A 274 -17.82 9.96 -10.42
CA ASP A 274 -17.58 9.23 -9.17
C ASP A 274 -17.40 7.72 -9.41
N GLY A 275 -16.54 7.38 -10.39
CA GLY A 275 -16.38 6.02 -10.88
C GLY A 275 -15.69 5.12 -9.86
N ALA A 276 -16.33 4.01 -9.48
CA ALA A 276 -15.80 3.00 -8.56
C ALA A 276 -15.68 1.63 -9.25
N GLY A 277 -14.44 1.15 -9.41
CA GLY A 277 -14.13 -0.09 -10.13
C GLY A 277 -13.75 -1.26 -9.23
N PHE A 278 -14.10 -2.49 -9.64
CA PHE A 278 -13.51 -3.71 -9.08
C PHE A 278 -13.49 -4.84 -10.12
N GLN A 279 -12.47 -5.69 -10.05
CA GLN A 279 -12.41 -6.93 -10.84
C GLN A 279 -13.23 -8.03 -10.16
N TRP A 280 -14.04 -8.74 -10.94
CA TRP A 280 -14.64 -10.00 -10.52
C TRP A 280 -14.66 -10.96 -11.71
N ASN A 281 -14.13 -12.17 -11.50
CA ASN A 281 -13.77 -13.11 -12.56
C ASN A 281 -12.81 -12.47 -13.59
N ASP A 282 -13.13 -12.55 -14.88
CA ASP A 282 -12.33 -12.06 -16.00
C ASP A 282 -12.69 -10.63 -16.45
N LYS A 283 -13.63 -9.99 -15.74
CA LYS A 283 -14.17 -8.66 -16.07
C LYS A 283 -13.84 -7.61 -15.02
N LEU A 284 -13.67 -6.38 -15.49
CA LEU A 284 -13.76 -5.19 -14.67
C LEU A 284 -15.19 -4.67 -14.71
N TYR A 285 -15.75 -4.41 -13.53
CA TYR A 285 -17.02 -3.72 -13.36
C TYR A 285 -16.73 -2.32 -12.83
N LEU A 286 -17.29 -1.30 -13.50
CA LEU A 286 -17.17 0.10 -13.11
C LEU A 286 -18.56 0.66 -12.84
N PHE A 287 -18.82 1.01 -11.59
CA PHE A 287 -20.02 1.72 -11.20
C PHE A 287 -19.77 3.21 -11.34
N THR A 288 -20.73 3.96 -11.86
CA THR A 288 -20.65 5.43 -11.94
C THR A 288 -21.94 6.06 -11.43
N THR A 289 -21.86 7.25 -10.87
CA THR A 289 -23.03 8.11 -10.79
C THR A 289 -23.38 8.68 -12.17
N HIS A 290 -24.59 9.25 -12.31
CA HIS A 290 -25.12 9.76 -13.57
C HIS A 290 -25.49 11.24 -13.44
N ASP A 291 -24.72 12.12 -14.10
CA ASP A 291 -24.95 13.56 -14.14
C ASP A 291 -26.03 13.90 -15.20
N GLU A 292 -27.19 14.40 -14.76
CA GLU A 292 -28.36 14.68 -15.61
C GLU A 292 -28.73 16.18 -15.67
N GLN A 293 -27.80 17.05 -15.27
CA GLN A 293 -28.03 18.49 -15.28
C GLN A 293 -28.03 19.04 -16.71
N ALA A 294 -28.89 20.02 -16.98
CA ALA A 294 -28.90 20.74 -18.26
C ALA A 294 -27.60 21.55 -18.45
N GLN A 295 -27.21 21.75 -19.72
CA GLN A 295 -26.01 22.53 -20.04
C GLN A 295 -26.09 23.95 -19.45
N GLY A 296 -25.06 24.35 -18.72
CA GLY A 296 -24.94 25.70 -18.15
C GLY A 296 -25.80 25.97 -16.93
N VAL A 297 -26.50 24.96 -16.40
CA VAL A 297 -27.27 25.07 -15.15
C VAL A 297 -26.43 24.56 -13.99
N SER A 298 -26.42 25.30 -12.89
CA SER A 298 -25.68 24.92 -11.69
C SER A 298 -26.44 23.95 -10.79
N GLY A 299 -25.71 23.06 -10.12
CA GLY A 299 -26.21 22.10 -9.14
C GLY A 299 -26.29 20.68 -9.70
N TYR A 300 -25.90 19.71 -8.88
CA TYR A 300 -25.98 18.30 -9.25
C TYR A 300 -27.43 17.85 -9.41
N ARG A 301 -27.65 17.01 -10.42
CA ARG A 301 -28.93 16.38 -10.69
C ARG A 301 -28.65 14.92 -11.04
N MET A 302 -28.79 14.02 -10.07
CA MET A 302 -28.26 12.66 -10.13
C MET A 302 -29.28 11.68 -9.54
N PHE A 303 -29.86 10.81 -10.36
CA PHE A 303 -30.98 9.94 -9.95
C PHE A 303 -30.59 8.48 -9.74
N ASP A 304 -29.56 8.03 -10.44
CA ASP A 304 -29.23 6.62 -10.53
C ASP A 304 -27.73 6.35 -10.60
N TYR A 305 -27.43 5.09 -10.31
CA TYR A 305 -26.11 4.47 -10.38
C TYR A 305 -26.09 3.57 -11.59
N ARG A 306 -25.08 3.73 -12.43
CA ARG A 306 -24.89 2.98 -13.66
C ARG A 306 -23.75 1.99 -13.55
N LEU A 307 -23.82 0.95 -14.39
CA LEU A 307 -22.80 -0.09 -14.46
C LEU A 307 -22.25 -0.22 -15.87
N TRP A 308 -20.93 -0.28 -15.95
CA TRP A 308 -20.16 -0.57 -17.15
C TRP A 308 -19.31 -1.81 -16.90
N GLU A 309 -19.14 -2.66 -17.91
CA GLU A 309 -18.23 -3.81 -17.81
C GLU A 309 -17.28 -3.90 -19.02
N THR A 310 -16.09 -4.43 -18.79
CA THR A 310 -15.10 -4.67 -19.84
C THR A 310 -14.26 -5.91 -19.55
N THR A 311 -13.75 -6.54 -20.61
CA THR A 311 -12.72 -7.57 -20.53
C THR A 311 -11.34 -7.07 -20.95
N ASP A 312 -11.20 -5.87 -21.50
CA ASP A 312 -9.96 -5.41 -22.14
C ASP A 312 -9.61 -3.94 -21.88
N MET A 313 -10.40 -3.23 -21.07
CA MET A 313 -10.29 -1.79 -20.79
C MET A 313 -10.59 -0.86 -21.98
N ILE A 314 -10.81 -1.40 -23.18
CA ILE A 314 -10.99 -0.62 -24.40
C ILE A 314 -12.47 -0.62 -24.78
N HIS A 315 -13.10 -1.79 -24.79
CA HIS A 315 -14.49 -1.98 -25.15
C HIS A 315 -15.31 -2.15 -23.88
N TRP A 316 -16.30 -1.27 -23.70
CA TRP A 316 -17.17 -1.26 -22.53
C TRP A 316 -18.62 -1.50 -22.91
N GLU A 317 -19.26 -2.39 -22.18
CA GLU A 317 -20.69 -2.62 -22.25
C GLU A 317 -21.39 -1.82 -21.15
N ASN A 318 -22.30 -0.92 -21.53
CA ASN A 318 -23.20 -0.24 -20.60
C ASN A 318 -24.36 -1.18 -20.22
N LYS A 319 -24.49 -1.49 -18.92
CA LYS A 319 -25.57 -2.34 -18.37
C LYS A 319 -26.78 -1.52 -17.93
N GLY A 320 -26.73 -0.19 -18.06
CA GLY A 320 -27.77 0.74 -17.66
C GLY A 320 -27.74 1.06 -16.16
N ALA A 321 -28.86 1.59 -15.67
CA ALA A 321 -29.04 1.88 -14.25
C ALA A 321 -29.28 0.57 -13.46
N VAL A 322 -28.52 0.37 -12.39
CA VAL A 322 -28.59 -0.83 -11.54
C VAL A 322 -29.21 -0.55 -10.16
N ALA A 323 -29.21 0.72 -9.75
CA ALA A 323 -29.87 1.21 -8.55
C ALA A 323 -30.24 2.70 -8.71
N ARG A 324 -31.26 3.17 -7.99
CA ARG A 324 -31.70 4.57 -7.94
C ARG A 324 -31.79 5.04 -6.49
N TYR A 325 -31.61 6.35 -6.24
CA TYR A 325 -31.81 6.87 -4.87
C TYR A 325 -33.20 6.50 -4.30
N SER A 326 -34.22 6.42 -5.17
CA SER A 326 -35.60 6.12 -4.82
C SER A 326 -35.87 4.65 -4.49
N ASP A 327 -34.91 3.75 -4.71
CA ASP A 327 -35.07 2.33 -4.36
C ASP A 327 -35.03 2.13 -2.83
N TRP A 328 -34.44 3.08 -2.11
CA TRP A 328 -34.49 3.16 -0.65
C TRP A 328 -35.74 3.92 -0.22
N ALA A 329 -36.70 3.20 0.39
CA ALA A 329 -38.00 3.78 0.77
C ALA A 329 -37.93 4.94 1.79
N TRP A 330 -36.79 5.08 2.47
CA TRP A 330 -36.52 6.17 3.41
C TRP A 330 -35.83 7.38 2.77
N ALA A 331 -35.44 7.28 1.49
CA ALA A 331 -34.82 8.38 0.77
C ALA A 331 -35.78 9.58 0.67
N ARG A 332 -35.20 10.77 0.75
CA ARG A 332 -35.89 12.08 0.73
C ARG A 332 -35.45 12.97 -0.42
N GLY A 333 -34.65 12.43 -1.34
CA GLY A 333 -34.36 13.04 -2.64
C GLY A 333 -35.65 13.34 -3.41
N ASN A 334 -35.56 14.19 -4.43
CA ASN A 334 -36.72 14.64 -5.20
C ASN A 334 -36.41 14.81 -6.69
N ASP A 335 -37.44 15.06 -7.50
CA ASP A 335 -37.31 15.15 -8.96
C ASP A 335 -36.47 16.33 -9.48
N ALA A 336 -36.13 17.30 -8.62
CA ALA A 336 -35.30 18.44 -8.98
C ALA A 336 -33.80 18.11 -8.94
N ALA A 337 -33.34 17.39 -7.90
CA ALA A 337 -31.91 17.10 -7.68
C ALA A 337 -31.56 15.61 -7.76
N GLY A 338 -32.53 14.71 -7.54
CA GLY A 338 -32.22 13.34 -7.19
C GLY A 338 -31.57 13.29 -5.81
N ASP A 339 -30.29 12.93 -5.76
CA ASP A 339 -29.35 12.87 -4.61
C ASP A 339 -28.60 11.51 -4.59
N ALA A 340 -28.38 10.89 -5.76
CA ALA A 340 -27.55 9.68 -5.92
C ALA A 340 -26.06 10.06 -5.98
N ASN A 341 -25.48 10.47 -4.83
CA ASN A 341 -24.07 10.92 -4.73
C ASN A 341 -23.10 9.72 -4.74
N ALA A 342 -21.79 10.01 -4.76
CA ALA A 342 -20.69 9.05 -4.97
C ALA A 342 -20.82 7.77 -4.12
N MET A 343 -20.78 6.62 -4.77
CA MET A 343 -21.00 5.30 -4.17
C MET A 343 -19.74 4.43 -4.30
N GLN A 344 -19.68 3.37 -3.51
CA GLN A 344 -18.79 2.24 -3.78
C GLN A 344 -19.56 0.92 -3.76
N THR A 345 -19.26 0.05 -4.72
CA THR A 345 -19.69 -1.35 -4.71
C THR A 345 -18.54 -2.25 -4.29
N VAL A 346 -18.81 -3.20 -3.39
CA VAL A 346 -17.82 -4.20 -2.93
C VAL A 346 -18.37 -5.61 -3.13
N HIS A 347 -17.53 -6.49 -3.65
CA HIS A 347 -17.79 -7.93 -3.72
C HIS A 347 -17.31 -8.61 -2.44
N ARG A 348 -18.12 -9.53 -1.91
CA ARG A 348 -17.73 -10.40 -0.80
C ARG A 348 -18.54 -11.69 -0.83
N LYS A 349 -17.94 -12.81 -0.45
CA LYS A 349 -18.68 -14.04 -0.17
C LYS A 349 -19.43 -13.96 1.17
N ASP A 350 -20.69 -14.39 1.19
CA ASP A 350 -21.48 -14.52 2.42
C ASP A 350 -20.99 -15.72 3.27
N ALA A 351 -21.61 -15.89 4.44
CA ALA A 351 -21.28 -16.99 5.36
C ALA A 351 -21.55 -18.39 4.79
N GLN A 352 -22.30 -18.50 3.69
CA GLN A 352 -22.56 -19.73 2.95
C GLN A 352 -21.63 -19.90 1.74
N GLY A 353 -20.73 -18.95 1.48
CA GLY A 353 -19.79 -18.97 0.36
C GLY A 353 -20.36 -18.43 -0.96
N ASN A 354 -21.58 -17.89 -0.96
CA ASN A 354 -22.18 -17.32 -2.18
C ASN A 354 -21.62 -15.92 -2.41
N ASP A 355 -21.39 -15.58 -3.68
CA ASP A 355 -21.00 -14.23 -4.06
C ASP A 355 -22.14 -13.24 -3.78
N LYS A 356 -21.80 -12.12 -3.14
CA LYS A 356 -22.69 -10.99 -2.87
C LYS A 356 -22.00 -9.69 -3.25
N PHE A 357 -22.82 -8.72 -3.64
CA PHE A 357 -22.39 -7.39 -4.06
C PHE A 357 -23.13 -6.36 -3.21
N TYR A 358 -22.37 -5.50 -2.56
CA TYR A 358 -22.85 -4.50 -1.61
C TYR A 358 -22.59 -3.11 -2.19
N ILE A 359 -23.64 -2.35 -2.49
CA ILE A 359 -23.54 -0.95 -2.93
C ILE A 359 -23.82 -0.02 -1.76
N TYR A 360 -22.86 0.83 -1.40
CA TYR A 360 -22.99 1.82 -0.34
C TYR A 360 -23.30 3.17 -0.96
N VAL A 361 -24.43 3.76 -0.59
CA VAL A 361 -25.00 4.92 -1.28
C VAL A 361 -25.21 6.08 -0.32
N PRO A 362 -24.52 7.22 -0.51
CA PRO A 362 -24.82 8.44 0.21
C PRO A 362 -25.97 9.18 -0.48
N ILE A 363 -27.13 9.17 0.18
CA ILE A 363 -28.36 9.78 -0.32
C ILE A 363 -29.01 10.62 0.77
N ASN A 364 -29.77 11.64 0.35
CA ASN A 364 -30.58 12.41 1.28
C ASN A 364 -31.66 11.51 1.91
N GLY A 365 -31.65 11.40 3.24
CA GLY A 365 -32.49 10.44 3.95
C GLY A 365 -32.69 10.75 5.44
N ASP A 366 -32.14 11.87 5.94
CA ASP A 366 -32.16 12.15 7.37
C ASP A 366 -33.59 12.43 7.88
N PRO A 367 -34.02 11.81 9.01
CA PRO A 367 -35.37 12.02 9.53
C PRO A 367 -35.61 13.42 10.08
N SER A 368 -34.57 14.20 10.40
CA SER A 368 -34.68 15.55 10.95
C SER A 368 -34.86 16.65 9.91
N GLY A 369 -34.72 16.35 8.61
CA GLY A 369 -34.83 17.33 7.54
C GLY A 369 -34.00 16.95 6.32
N TRP A 370 -33.44 17.96 5.65
CA TRP A 370 -32.49 17.72 4.57
C TRP A 370 -31.13 17.32 5.16
N GLY A 371 -30.59 16.18 4.71
CA GLY A 371 -29.33 15.65 5.22
C GLY A 371 -28.91 14.35 4.56
N ILE A 372 -27.64 14.25 4.21
CA ILE A 372 -27.04 13.06 3.60
C ILE A 372 -26.83 11.98 4.66
N THR A 373 -27.26 10.79 4.31
CA THR A 373 -27.18 9.55 5.08
C THR A 373 -26.57 8.48 4.19
N ILE A 374 -26.01 7.42 4.77
CA ILE A 374 -25.45 6.32 3.97
C ILE A 374 -26.36 5.11 4.10
N GLY A 375 -26.80 4.59 2.96
CA GLY A 375 -27.52 3.32 2.82
C GLY A 375 -26.62 2.21 2.31
N VAL A 376 -27.10 0.97 2.39
CA VAL A 376 -26.49 -0.20 1.74
C VAL A 376 -27.56 -0.94 0.95
N GLY A 377 -27.21 -1.42 -0.23
CA GLY A 377 -28.02 -2.34 -1.03
C GLY A 377 -27.26 -3.63 -1.30
N VAL A 378 -27.98 -4.75 -1.44
CA VAL A 378 -27.39 -6.09 -1.65
C VAL A 378 -27.93 -6.72 -2.91
N ALA A 379 -27.05 -7.36 -3.68
CA ALA A 379 -27.37 -8.14 -4.87
C ALA A 379 -26.57 -9.46 -4.95
N ASP A 380 -27.08 -10.40 -5.75
CA ASP A 380 -26.43 -11.69 -6.04
C ASP A 380 -25.46 -11.64 -7.24
N ARG A 381 -25.44 -10.53 -7.97
CA ARG A 381 -24.57 -10.27 -9.13
C ARG A 381 -24.32 -8.77 -9.29
N PRO A 382 -23.26 -8.35 -10.00
CA PRO A 382 -22.93 -6.93 -10.16
C PRO A 382 -24.08 -6.10 -10.76
N GLU A 383 -24.84 -6.66 -11.70
CA GLU A 383 -25.96 -6.00 -12.38
C GLU A 383 -27.23 -5.85 -11.53
N GLY A 384 -27.23 -6.37 -10.30
CA GLY A 384 -28.41 -6.34 -9.44
C GLY A 384 -29.45 -7.43 -9.78
N PRO A 385 -30.71 -7.25 -9.33
CA PRO A 385 -31.23 -6.06 -8.67
C PRO A 385 -30.63 -5.88 -7.26
N TYR A 386 -30.34 -4.63 -6.90
CA TYR A 386 -29.97 -4.28 -5.53
C TYR A 386 -31.23 -4.08 -4.69
N THR A 387 -31.22 -4.59 -3.47
CA THR A 387 -32.32 -4.45 -2.51
C THR A 387 -31.81 -3.85 -1.21
N ASP A 388 -32.61 -2.99 -0.56
CA ASP A 388 -32.30 -2.44 0.76
C ASP A 388 -32.61 -3.50 1.85
N PRO A 389 -31.59 -4.13 2.45
CA PRO A 389 -31.82 -5.15 3.48
C PRO A 389 -32.20 -4.55 4.83
N ARG A 390 -31.86 -3.27 5.07
CA ARG A 390 -32.08 -2.58 6.36
C ARG A 390 -33.46 -1.94 6.41
N GLY A 391 -33.95 -1.42 5.29
CA GLY A 391 -35.16 -0.60 5.24
C GLY A 391 -35.02 0.74 5.98
N MET A 392 -33.80 1.12 6.33
CA MET A 392 -33.42 2.36 7.05
C MET A 392 -31.95 2.69 6.79
N PRO A 393 -31.52 3.95 6.99
CA PRO A 393 -30.12 4.32 6.83
C PRO A 393 -29.16 3.51 7.71
N MET A 394 -27.99 3.19 7.15
CA MET A 394 -26.87 2.64 7.91
C MET A 394 -26.21 3.73 8.76
N ILE A 395 -25.95 4.90 8.18
CA ILE A 395 -25.40 6.09 8.86
C ILE A 395 -26.40 7.25 8.76
N LEU A 396 -26.76 7.84 9.89
CA LEU A 396 -27.52 9.08 10.02
C LEU A 396 -26.58 10.26 10.32
N LEU A 397 -27.05 11.50 10.09
CA LEU A 397 -26.31 12.69 10.54
C LEU A 397 -26.08 12.65 12.05
N ALA A 398 -27.06 12.18 12.82
CA ALA A 398 -26.97 12.10 14.28
C ALA A 398 -25.78 11.25 14.78
N ASP A 399 -25.30 10.26 14.01
CA ASP A 399 -24.21 9.40 14.47
C ASP A 399 -22.83 10.08 14.43
N THR A 400 -22.67 11.09 13.57
CA THR A 400 -21.44 11.89 13.45
C THR A 400 -21.57 13.26 14.11
N ALA A 401 -22.68 13.52 14.79
CA ALA A 401 -22.92 14.78 15.49
C ALA A 401 -21.85 15.03 16.56
N GLY A 402 -21.19 16.19 16.48
CA GLY A 402 -20.14 16.60 17.43
C GLY A 402 -18.75 16.01 17.17
N LEU A 403 -18.60 15.07 16.23
CA LEU A 403 -17.28 14.50 15.87
C LEU A 403 -16.47 15.42 14.93
N TRP A 404 -17.14 16.28 14.18
CA TRP A 404 -16.56 17.20 13.20
C TRP A 404 -15.55 18.20 13.82
N TYR A 405 -15.77 18.64 15.07
CA TYR A 405 -14.79 19.47 15.80
C TYR A 405 -13.47 18.72 16.02
N GLN A 406 -13.54 17.41 16.30
CA GLN A 406 -12.35 16.59 16.54
C GLN A 406 -11.50 16.41 15.27
N ALA A 407 -12.13 16.45 14.10
CA ALA A 407 -11.47 16.30 12.80
C ALA A 407 -10.80 17.60 12.33
N THR A 408 -11.49 18.73 12.47
CA THR A 408 -11.14 19.97 11.75
C THR A 408 -10.82 21.16 12.66
N GLY A 409 -11.19 21.09 13.95
CA GLY A 409 -11.17 22.24 14.85
C GLY A 409 -12.13 23.38 14.46
N GLN A 410 -12.91 23.23 13.38
CA GLN A 410 -13.89 24.22 12.94
C GLN A 410 -15.10 24.23 13.88
N THR A 411 -15.98 25.24 13.76
CA THR A 411 -17.21 25.37 14.58
C THR A 411 -18.55 25.23 13.80
N ALA A 412 -18.51 25.01 12.49
CA ALA A 412 -19.70 24.82 11.66
C ALA A 412 -19.87 23.37 11.21
N ASP A 413 -21.04 22.79 11.49
CA ASP A 413 -21.51 21.50 10.98
C ASP A 413 -22.31 21.70 9.68
N HIS A 414 -22.36 20.69 8.80
CA HIS A 414 -23.15 20.73 7.57
C HIS A 414 -23.88 19.41 7.30
N GLY A 415 -25.01 19.51 6.59
CA GLY A 415 -25.91 18.39 6.32
C GLY A 415 -25.39 17.38 5.28
N TRP A 416 -24.27 17.67 4.61
CA TRP A 416 -23.63 16.79 3.63
C TRP A 416 -22.34 16.13 4.12
N ARG A 417 -22.05 16.16 5.44
CA ARG A 417 -20.81 15.59 6.00
C ARG A 417 -20.69 14.06 5.87
N ASN A 418 -21.78 13.36 5.62
CA ASN A 418 -21.79 11.90 5.50
C ASN A 418 -21.83 11.46 4.03
N LEU A 419 -20.87 11.95 3.24
CA LEU A 419 -20.70 11.64 1.82
C LEU A 419 -19.61 10.58 1.59
N ASP A 420 -19.58 10.07 0.36
CA ASP A 420 -18.47 9.32 -0.24
C ASP A 420 -17.97 8.12 0.59
N PRO A 421 -18.82 7.10 0.80
CA PRO A 421 -18.40 5.89 1.47
C PRO A 421 -17.38 5.13 0.62
N THR A 422 -16.29 4.71 1.26
CA THR A 422 -15.43 3.63 0.77
C THR A 422 -15.43 2.46 1.73
N VAL A 423 -15.51 1.25 1.20
CA VAL A 423 -15.52 0.00 1.96
C VAL A 423 -14.41 -0.91 1.47
N PHE A 424 -13.65 -1.43 2.43
CA PHE A 424 -12.53 -2.32 2.20
C PHE A 424 -12.69 -3.59 3.03
N VAL A 425 -12.58 -4.74 2.39
CA VAL A 425 -12.50 -6.05 3.05
C VAL A 425 -11.04 -6.47 3.07
N ASP A 426 -10.48 -6.61 4.27
CA ASP A 426 -9.07 -6.96 4.48
C ASP A 426 -8.86 -8.48 4.37
N ASP A 427 -7.60 -8.89 4.27
CA ASP A 427 -7.22 -10.29 4.08
C ASP A 427 -7.59 -11.17 5.30
N ASP A 428 -7.73 -10.56 6.48
CA ASP A 428 -8.23 -11.21 7.69
C ASP A 428 -9.76 -11.38 7.73
N GLY A 429 -10.45 -10.93 6.68
CA GLY A 429 -11.90 -11.00 6.52
C GLY A 429 -12.68 -9.90 7.26
N ARG A 430 -12.00 -8.98 7.95
CA ARG A 430 -12.66 -7.81 8.56
C ARG A 430 -12.94 -6.76 7.50
N ALA A 431 -13.99 -5.98 7.73
CA ALA A 431 -14.41 -4.93 6.80
C ALA A 431 -14.43 -3.58 7.48
N TYR A 432 -13.95 -2.57 6.76
CA TYR A 432 -13.84 -1.19 7.24
C TYR A 432 -14.55 -0.28 6.26
N MET A 433 -15.42 0.59 6.79
CA MET A 433 -16.06 1.65 6.02
C MET A 433 -15.50 3.00 6.45
N TYR A 434 -15.04 3.79 5.49
CA TYR A 434 -14.64 5.18 5.62
C TYR A 434 -15.65 6.06 4.89
N TRP A 435 -15.87 7.29 5.35
CA TRP A 435 -16.75 8.25 4.66
C TRP A 435 -16.52 9.66 5.23
N GLY A 436 -16.85 10.70 4.48
CA GLY A 436 -16.78 12.06 5.01
C GLY A 436 -16.59 13.16 3.97
N ASN A 437 -17.08 14.35 4.30
CA ASN A 437 -16.69 15.62 3.68
C ASN A 437 -16.22 16.57 4.80
N ASN A 438 -15.10 17.28 4.60
CA ASN A 438 -14.29 18.05 5.57
C ASN A 438 -13.75 17.26 6.77
N SER A 439 -14.46 16.23 7.22
CA SER A 439 -14.09 15.33 8.31
C SER A 439 -14.18 13.90 7.82
N LEU A 440 -13.09 13.13 7.94
CA LEU A 440 -13.08 11.72 7.56
C LEU A 440 -13.36 10.83 8.76
N TYR A 441 -14.39 10.01 8.65
CA TYR A 441 -14.80 9.03 9.66
C TYR A 441 -14.49 7.62 9.21
N TRP A 442 -14.37 6.70 10.15
CA TRP A 442 -14.39 5.27 9.85
C TRP A 442 -14.98 4.40 10.94
N VAL A 443 -15.51 3.26 10.53
CA VAL A 443 -16.12 2.23 11.39
C VAL A 443 -15.80 0.85 10.84
N GLU A 444 -15.71 -0.13 11.73
CA GLU A 444 -15.68 -1.55 11.33
C GLU A 444 -17.11 -2.03 11.04
N LEU A 445 -17.27 -2.89 10.04
CA LEU A 445 -18.54 -3.55 9.73
C LEU A 445 -18.56 -4.96 10.32
N GLU A 446 -19.76 -5.48 10.60
CA GLU A 446 -19.94 -6.90 10.83
C GLU A 446 -19.70 -7.69 9.52
N GLN A 447 -19.50 -9.00 9.66
CA GLN A 447 -19.15 -9.88 8.54
C GLN A 447 -20.22 -9.94 7.45
N ASP A 448 -21.46 -9.58 7.77
CA ASP A 448 -22.58 -9.52 6.83
C ASP A 448 -22.59 -8.26 5.95
N MET A 449 -21.65 -7.33 6.17
CA MET A 449 -21.47 -6.08 5.41
C MET A 449 -22.67 -5.13 5.46
N ILE A 450 -23.73 -5.48 6.19
CA ILE A 450 -24.95 -4.68 6.28
C ILE A 450 -25.18 -4.16 7.69
N HIS A 451 -24.36 -4.55 8.67
CA HIS A 451 -24.38 -4.01 10.02
C HIS A 451 -23.07 -3.36 10.46
N LEU A 452 -23.16 -2.30 11.27
CA LEU A 452 -22.00 -1.67 11.91
C LEU A 452 -21.53 -2.51 13.10
N LYS A 453 -20.22 -2.61 13.31
CA LYS A 453 -19.66 -3.32 14.47
C LYS A 453 -20.16 -2.70 15.77
N GLY A 454 -20.84 -3.51 16.58
CA GLY A 454 -21.40 -3.11 17.87
C GLY A 454 -22.79 -2.46 17.79
N GLU A 455 -23.41 -2.35 16.61
CA GLU A 455 -24.81 -1.91 16.56
C GLU A 455 -25.75 -3.00 17.09
N SER A 456 -26.88 -2.56 17.63
CA SER A 456 -27.96 -3.45 18.06
C SER A 456 -29.26 -3.06 17.36
N TYR A 457 -30.07 -4.06 17.06
CA TYR A 457 -31.34 -3.90 16.36
C TYR A 457 -32.34 -4.96 16.79
N SER A 458 -33.58 -4.80 16.36
CA SER A 458 -34.66 -5.74 16.50
C SER A 458 -35.30 -5.97 15.14
N LEU A 459 -35.85 -7.16 14.95
CA LEU A 459 -36.56 -7.55 13.74
C LEU A 459 -38.05 -7.68 14.01
N ASP A 460 -38.89 -7.39 13.01
CA ASP A 460 -40.29 -7.77 13.03
C ASP A 460 -40.49 -9.26 12.69
N ALA A 461 -41.74 -9.72 12.68
CA ALA A 461 -42.09 -11.11 12.37
C ALA A 461 -41.70 -11.56 10.95
N SER A 462 -41.42 -10.63 10.04
CA SER A 462 -40.96 -10.89 8.67
C SER A 462 -39.44 -10.87 8.54
N GLY A 463 -38.72 -10.61 9.62
CA GLY A 463 -37.25 -10.49 9.61
C GLY A 463 -36.74 -9.12 9.17
N LYS A 464 -37.61 -8.10 9.07
CA LYS A 464 -37.20 -6.73 8.71
C LYS A 464 -36.75 -5.96 9.94
N MET A 465 -35.67 -5.17 9.82
CA MET A 465 -35.23 -4.29 10.89
C MET A 465 -36.31 -3.24 11.22
N ILE A 466 -36.58 -3.06 12.52
CA ILE A 466 -37.53 -2.05 13.03
C ILE A 466 -36.85 -0.89 13.76
N ASN A 467 -35.59 -1.07 14.15
CA ASN A 467 -34.79 -0.02 14.78
C ASN A 467 -33.30 -0.23 14.49
N ARG A 468 -32.51 0.80 14.81
CA ARG A 468 -31.05 0.76 14.93
C ARG A 468 -30.66 1.46 16.23
N ASN A 469 -29.70 0.91 16.95
CA ASN A 469 -29.09 1.55 18.10
C ASN A 469 -27.57 1.48 17.98
N THR A 470 -26.98 2.65 17.77
CA THR A 470 -25.54 2.86 17.54
C THR A 470 -24.78 3.28 18.80
N SER A 471 -25.39 3.22 19.99
CA SER A 471 -24.76 3.67 21.24
C SER A 471 -23.45 2.94 21.60
N ASN A 472 -23.26 1.73 21.08
CA ASN A 472 -22.03 0.93 21.25
C ASN A 472 -21.15 0.90 19.99
N VAL A 473 -21.57 1.58 18.91
CA VAL A 473 -20.78 1.68 17.68
C VAL A 473 -19.67 2.69 17.91
N LYS A 474 -18.44 2.29 17.57
CA LYS A 474 -17.28 3.17 17.66
C LYS A 474 -16.96 3.78 16.29
N ILE A 475 -17.51 4.96 16.03
CA ILE A 475 -17.10 5.79 14.89
C ILE A 475 -15.82 6.54 15.27
N ASN A 476 -14.79 6.39 14.44
CA ASN A 476 -13.48 6.99 14.65
C ASN A 476 -13.30 8.16 13.67
N VAL A 477 -12.44 9.11 14.04
CA VAL A 477 -12.09 10.27 13.21
C VAL A 477 -10.64 10.13 12.75
N VAL A 478 -10.39 10.42 11.47
CA VAL A 478 -9.04 10.60 10.94
C VAL A 478 -8.71 12.09 10.93
N SER A 479 -7.74 12.51 11.75
CA SER A 479 -7.45 13.93 12.01
C SER A 479 -6.12 14.43 11.44
N ASN A 480 -5.35 13.58 10.76
CA ASN A 480 -3.99 13.88 10.34
C ASN A 480 -3.81 13.88 8.80
N LEU A 481 -4.90 14.10 8.06
CA LEU A 481 -4.86 14.28 6.61
C LEU A 481 -4.93 15.78 6.28
N PRO A 482 -3.89 16.36 5.64
CA PRO A 482 -3.85 17.80 5.40
C PRO A 482 -4.89 18.21 4.34
N ASP A 483 -5.71 19.21 4.66
CA ASP A 483 -6.81 19.75 3.84
C ASP A 483 -7.67 18.68 3.17
N PHE A 484 -8.05 17.64 3.91
CA PHE A 484 -9.03 16.66 3.46
C PHE A 484 -10.34 17.35 3.07
N GLU A 485 -10.79 17.15 1.84
CA GLU A 485 -12.08 17.65 1.34
C GLU A 485 -13.11 16.52 1.38
N GLU A 486 -12.93 15.45 0.59
CA GLU A 486 -13.89 14.32 0.47
C GLU A 486 -13.29 13.12 -0.30
N ALA A 487 -14.12 12.27 -0.91
CA ALA A 487 -13.74 11.19 -1.83
C ALA A 487 -12.64 10.25 -1.32
N ALA A 488 -12.77 9.80 -0.07
CA ALA A 488 -11.84 8.83 0.48
C ALA A 488 -11.95 7.49 -0.27
N TYR A 489 -10.80 6.88 -0.57
CA TYR A 489 -10.72 5.54 -1.14
C TYR A 489 -9.60 4.73 -0.49
N LEU A 490 -9.96 3.59 0.10
CA LEU A 490 -9.03 2.69 0.79
C LEU A 490 -8.69 1.48 -0.09
N HIS A 491 -7.40 1.27 -0.35
CA HIS A 491 -6.89 0.07 -1.01
C HIS A 491 -5.63 -0.47 -0.34
N LYS A 492 -5.22 -1.67 -0.73
CA LYS A 492 -4.00 -2.33 -0.26
C LYS A 492 -3.11 -2.70 -1.44
N TYR A 493 -1.80 -2.53 -1.29
CA TYR A 493 -0.79 -3.00 -2.23
C TYR A 493 0.44 -3.47 -1.46
N GLY A 494 0.78 -4.75 -1.59
CA GLY A 494 1.77 -5.41 -0.73
C GLY A 494 1.41 -5.26 0.76
N ASP A 495 2.39 -4.87 1.56
CA ASP A 495 2.25 -4.70 3.02
C ASP A 495 1.75 -3.31 3.43
N TRP A 496 1.20 -2.54 2.50
CA TRP A 496 0.76 -1.17 2.70
C TRP A 496 -0.73 -1.01 2.44
N TYR A 497 -1.40 -0.32 3.36
CA TYR A 497 -2.72 0.26 3.15
C TYR A 497 -2.54 1.70 2.69
N TYR A 498 -3.38 2.11 1.74
CA TYR A 498 -3.36 3.42 1.11
C TYR A 498 -4.73 4.05 1.29
N LEU A 499 -4.75 5.18 1.99
CA LEU A 499 -5.94 6.02 2.10
C LEU A 499 -5.74 7.24 1.21
N SER A 500 -6.37 7.20 0.06
CA SER A 500 -6.38 8.28 -0.93
C SER A 500 -7.63 9.13 -0.77
N PHE A 501 -7.57 10.42 -1.08
CA PHE A 501 -8.65 11.39 -0.79
C PHE A 501 -8.55 12.64 -1.67
N SER A 502 -9.68 13.33 -1.88
CA SER A 502 -9.70 14.68 -2.44
C SER A 502 -9.15 15.69 -1.43
N LYS A 503 -8.27 16.56 -1.91
CA LYS A 503 -7.58 17.58 -1.12
C LYS A 503 -7.78 18.97 -1.71
N GLY A 504 -8.25 19.89 -0.87
CA GLY A 504 -8.47 21.30 -1.20
C GLY A 504 -9.53 21.52 -2.29
N PHE A 505 -9.66 22.76 -2.78
CA PHE A 505 -10.60 23.11 -3.85
C PHE A 505 -10.04 24.20 -4.79
N PRO A 506 -10.00 24.01 -6.13
CA PRO A 506 -10.32 22.79 -6.88
C PRO A 506 -9.51 21.58 -6.41
N GLU A 507 -10.18 20.43 -6.34
CA GLU A 507 -9.67 19.23 -5.68
C GLU A 507 -8.50 18.60 -6.43
N SER A 508 -7.50 18.15 -5.67
CA SER A 508 -6.46 17.23 -6.15
C SER A 508 -6.58 15.89 -5.43
N THR A 509 -6.16 14.78 -6.04
CA THR A 509 -6.10 13.48 -5.36
C THR A 509 -4.79 13.38 -4.60
N ALA A 510 -4.86 13.23 -3.27
CA ALA A 510 -3.73 12.98 -2.40
C ALA A 510 -3.84 11.62 -1.70
N TYR A 511 -2.77 11.19 -1.03
CA TYR A 511 -2.80 9.92 -0.30
C TYR A 511 -1.90 9.88 0.93
N ALA A 512 -2.24 8.94 1.81
CA ALA A 512 -1.45 8.55 2.97
C ALA A 512 -1.30 7.02 3.01
N MET A 513 -0.22 6.56 3.63
CA MET A 513 0.09 5.14 3.79
C MET A 513 0.04 4.72 5.25
N SER A 514 -0.33 3.46 5.51
CA SER A 514 -0.26 2.85 6.83
C SER A 514 0.03 1.36 6.76
N ARG A 515 0.54 0.78 7.85
CA ARG A 515 0.70 -0.66 8.03
C ARG A 515 -0.57 -1.36 8.51
N THR A 516 -1.62 -0.62 8.83
CA THR A 516 -2.92 -1.18 9.21
C THR A 516 -4.03 -0.45 8.46
N PRO A 517 -5.20 -1.07 8.24
CA PRO A 517 -6.33 -0.41 7.58
C PRO A 517 -6.94 0.72 8.44
N ARG A 518 -6.42 0.96 9.65
CA ARG A 518 -6.94 1.91 10.64
C ARG A 518 -6.00 3.09 10.92
N GLY A 519 -4.85 3.15 10.25
CA GLY A 519 -3.79 4.10 10.56
C GLY A 519 -2.80 3.62 11.65
N PRO A 520 -1.95 4.50 12.18
CA PRO A 520 -1.84 5.92 11.83
C PRO A 520 -1.46 6.13 10.37
N TRP A 521 -1.99 7.19 9.77
CA TRP A 521 -1.80 7.50 8.35
C TRP A 521 -0.63 8.45 8.15
N GLU A 522 0.34 8.09 7.33
CA GLU A 522 1.46 8.95 6.96
C GLU A 522 1.22 9.57 5.59
N TYR A 523 1.04 10.89 5.52
CA TYR A 523 0.81 11.60 4.26
C TYR A 523 2.00 11.49 3.29
N LYS A 524 1.74 11.23 2.00
CA LYS A 524 2.78 10.98 0.98
C LYS A 524 2.71 11.92 -0.23
N GLY A 525 1.84 12.93 -0.21
CA GLY A 525 1.71 13.89 -1.30
C GLY A 525 0.55 13.59 -2.24
N HIS A 526 0.62 14.18 -3.44
CA HIS A 526 -0.43 14.08 -4.46
C HIS A 526 -0.18 12.91 -5.41
N ILE A 527 -1.24 12.18 -5.73
CA ILE A 527 -1.31 11.27 -6.87
C ILE A 527 -1.62 12.08 -8.13
N LEU A 528 -2.62 12.96 -8.09
CA LEU A 528 -3.10 13.72 -9.25
C LEU A 528 -3.37 15.17 -8.85
N ASP A 529 -2.71 16.13 -9.51
CA ASP A 529 -3.01 17.55 -9.32
C ASP A 529 -4.21 17.98 -10.17
N SER A 530 -5.07 18.84 -9.61
CA SER A 530 -6.19 19.46 -10.35
C SER A 530 -5.75 20.12 -11.66
N SER A 531 -4.59 20.79 -11.64
CA SER A 531 -4.01 21.49 -12.78
C SER A 531 -3.51 20.56 -13.90
N ALA A 532 -3.30 19.28 -13.61
CA ALA A 532 -2.88 18.29 -14.59
C ALA A 532 -4.06 17.65 -15.34
N ILE A 533 -5.29 17.82 -14.85
CA ILE A 533 -6.49 17.19 -15.42
C ILE A 533 -6.95 17.95 -16.68
N PRO A 534 -6.91 17.33 -17.88
CA PRO A 534 -7.44 17.94 -19.08
C PRO A 534 -8.95 18.17 -18.92
N SER A 535 -9.40 19.39 -19.23
CA SER A 535 -10.80 19.80 -19.00
C SER A 535 -11.25 19.55 -17.56
N GLY A 536 -10.37 19.81 -16.58
CA GLY A 536 -10.66 19.64 -15.16
C GLY A 536 -11.90 20.41 -14.68
N VAL A 537 -12.54 19.86 -13.65
CA VAL A 537 -13.70 20.42 -12.93
C VAL A 537 -13.32 20.66 -11.47
N GLY A 538 -14.22 21.27 -10.69
CA GLY A 538 -13.98 21.58 -9.28
C GLY A 538 -13.71 20.34 -8.41
N THR A 539 -14.47 19.26 -8.62
CA THR A 539 -14.36 18.01 -7.84
C THR A 539 -13.46 16.99 -8.54
N VAL A 540 -12.75 16.15 -7.79
CA VAL A 540 -11.92 15.06 -8.32
C VAL A 540 -12.14 13.80 -7.49
N HIS A 541 -13.14 13.01 -7.85
CA HIS A 541 -13.42 11.74 -7.18
C HIS A 541 -12.67 10.61 -7.88
N HIS A 542 -12.09 9.69 -7.12
CA HIS A 542 -11.30 8.60 -7.66
C HIS A 542 -11.58 7.25 -7.00
N SER A 543 -11.24 6.19 -7.72
CA SER A 543 -11.08 4.84 -7.16
C SER A 543 -9.79 4.22 -7.68
N ILE A 544 -9.14 3.41 -6.87
CA ILE A 544 -7.92 2.69 -7.25
C ILE A 544 -8.19 1.20 -7.21
N PHE A 545 -8.00 0.51 -8.33
CA PHE A 545 -8.33 -0.90 -8.45
C PHE A 545 -7.33 -1.65 -9.32
N GLU A 546 -7.25 -2.96 -9.09
CA GLU A 546 -6.48 -3.87 -9.93
C GLU A 546 -7.38 -4.47 -11.01
N PHE A 547 -6.85 -4.56 -12.23
CA PHE A 547 -7.43 -5.36 -13.29
C PHE A 547 -6.33 -6.10 -14.05
N LYS A 548 -6.44 -7.43 -14.10
CA LYS A 548 -5.50 -8.32 -14.82
C LYS A 548 -4.03 -8.07 -14.47
N GLY A 549 -3.73 -7.90 -13.18
CA GLY A 549 -2.37 -7.70 -12.67
C GLY A 549 -1.80 -6.29 -12.87
N ALA A 550 -2.61 -5.32 -13.32
CA ALA A 550 -2.24 -3.93 -13.43
C ALA A 550 -3.15 -3.04 -12.58
N HIS A 551 -2.59 -1.94 -12.07
CA HIS A 551 -3.31 -1.00 -11.21
C HIS A 551 -3.76 0.24 -11.98
N TYR A 552 -4.99 0.64 -11.75
CA TYR A 552 -5.63 1.76 -12.43
C TYR A 552 -6.25 2.70 -11.41
N MET A 553 -6.35 3.96 -11.79
CA MET A 553 -7.12 4.96 -11.07
C MET A 553 -8.21 5.50 -12.00
N SER A 554 -9.47 5.38 -11.58
CA SER A 554 -10.54 6.18 -12.19
C SER A 554 -10.52 7.58 -11.61
N TYR A 555 -10.92 8.56 -12.40
CA TYR A 555 -11.22 9.93 -11.97
C TYR A 555 -12.26 10.53 -12.91
N HIS A 556 -12.59 11.82 -12.82
CA HIS A 556 -13.45 12.48 -13.82
C HIS A 556 -12.94 13.84 -14.30
N ASN A 557 -13.45 14.28 -15.44
CA ASN A 557 -13.26 15.61 -15.99
C ASN A 557 -14.52 16.08 -16.74
N ALA A 558 -14.43 17.19 -17.49
CA ALA A 558 -15.47 17.70 -18.38
C ALA A 558 -15.11 17.49 -19.88
N GLY A 559 -14.47 16.37 -20.22
CA GLY A 559 -13.94 16.12 -21.57
C GLY A 559 -15.01 15.92 -22.66
N LEU A 560 -16.22 15.47 -22.30
CA LEU A 560 -17.30 15.29 -23.27
C LEU A 560 -17.87 16.64 -23.76
N PRO A 561 -18.37 16.73 -25.00
CA PRO A 561 -19.01 17.95 -25.49
C PRO A 561 -20.16 18.39 -24.58
N THR A 562 -20.22 19.68 -24.26
CA THR A 562 -21.15 20.27 -23.27
C THR A 562 -20.90 19.85 -21.81
N GLY A 563 -19.75 19.26 -21.51
CA GLY A 563 -19.32 18.93 -20.16
C GLY A 563 -19.05 20.16 -19.28
N GLY A 564 -19.03 19.95 -17.97
CA GLY A 564 -18.76 20.95 -16.94
C GLY A 564 -18.88 20.35 -15.54
N ASP A 565 -18.85 21.18 -14.48
CA ASP A 565 -18.84 20.71 -13.07
C ASP A 565 -20.00 19.79 -12.69
N TYR A 566 -21.14 19.91 -13.37
CA TYR A 566 -22.37 19.11 -13.14
C TYR A 566 -22.69 18.16 -14.31
N ARG A 567 -21.74 18.00 -15.24
CA ARG A 567 -21.81 17.19 -16.46
C ARG A 567 -20.43 16.58 -16.71
N ARG A 568 -20.02 15.71 -15.79
CA ARG A 568 -18.68 15.12 -15.72
C ARG A 568 -18.56 13.87 -16.59
N SER A 569 -17.35 13.36 -16.73
CA SER A 569 -17.00 12.24 -17.58
C SER A 569 -15.90 11.44 -16.91
N VAL A 570 -16.14 10.16 -16.65
CA VAL A 570 -15.16 9.30 -15.99
C VAL A 570 -14.01 9.05 -16.96
N CYS A 571 -12.81 9.04 -16.41
CA CYS A 571 -11.54 8.75 -17.05
C CYS A 571 -10.87 7.63 -16.25
N ILE A 572 -9.99 6.86 -16.90
CA ILE A 572 -9.19 5.83 -16.24
C ILE A 572 -7.78 5.93 -16.80
N ASP A 573 -6.79 5.98 -15.92
CA ASP A 573 -5.38 5.91 -16.28
C ASP A 573 -4.67 4.89 -15.41
N ARG A 574 -3.53 4.40 -15.90
CA ARG A 574 -2.70 3.44 -15.16
C ARG A 574 -1.90 4.14 -14.08
N ILE A 575 -1.83 3.55 -12.89
CA ILE A 575 -0.95 4.00 -11.80
C ILE A 575 0.20 3.03 -11.60
N TYR A 576 1.24 3.54 -10.94
CA TYR A 576 2.47 2.80 -10.69
C TYR A 576 2.94 3.04 -9.28
N TYR A 577 3.40 1.99 -8.63
CA TYR A 577 4.06 2.08 -7.35
C TYR A 577 5.58 2.11 -7.57
N ASN A 578 6.27 2.95 -6.82
CA ASN A 578 7.72 2.91 -6.65
C ASN A 578 8.10 1.69 -5.81
N GLU A 579 9.40 1.37 -5.78
CA GLU A 579 9.95 0.24 -5.02
C GLU A 579 9.66 0.35 -3.51
N ASP A 580 9.65 1.57 -2.96
CA ASP A 580 9.34 1.83 -1.55
C ASP A 580 7.82 1.76 -1.23
N GLY A 581 7.00 1.47 -2.24
CA GLY A 581 5.54 1.42 -2.15
C GLY A 581 4.86 2.77 -2.35
N THR A 582 5.56 3.89 -2.48
CA THR A 582 4.90 5.17 -2.80
C THR A 582 4.29 5.15 -4.21
N ILE A 583 3.24 5.94 -4.45
CA ILE A 583 2.58 6.02 -5.76
C ILE A 583 3.29 7.08 -6.62
N LYS A 584 3.68 6.73 -7.84
CA LYS A 584 4.16 7.68 -8.85
C LYS A 584 3.03 8.64 -9.21
N LYS A 585 3.37 9.91 -9.43
CA LYS A 585 2.38 10.92 -9.83
C LYS A 585 1.69 10.49 -11.13
N LEU A 586 0.36 10.48 -11.11
CA LEU A 586 -0.45 10.16 -12.28
C LEU A 586 -0.28 11.26 -13.32
N ILE A 587 -0.10 10.84 -14.56
CA ILE A 587 -0.11 11.71 -15.73
C ILE A 587 -1.37 11.36 -16.52
N PRO A 588 -2.43 12.18 -16.45
CA PRO A 588 -3.63 11.98 -17.25
C PRO A 588 -3.30 11.87 -18.72
N THR A 589 -3.82 10.84 -19.39
CA THR A 589 -3.69 10.75 -20.84
C THR A 589 -4.87 11.41 -21.53
N THR A 590 -4.61 12.02 -22.68
CA THR A 590 -5.68 12.59 -23.51
C THR A 590 -6.23 11.54 -24.46
N LEU A 591 -7.45 11.77 -24.91
CA LEU A 591 -8.08 11.04 -26.00
C LEU A 591 -7.34 11.12 -27.33
#